data_AF-A0A7X5VKD1-F1
#
_entry.id   AF-A0A7X5VKD1-F1
#
_cell.length_a   1.000
_cell.length_b   1.000
_cell.length_c   1.000
_cell.angle_alpha   90.00
_cell.angle_beta   90.00
_cell.angle_gamma   90.00
#
_symmetry.space_group_name_H-M   'P 1'
#
loop_
_entity.id
_entity.type
_entity.pdbx_description
1 polymer ?
#
loop_
_entity_poly.entity_id
_entity_poly.type
_entity_poly.pdbx_seq_one_letter_code
_entity_poly.pdbx_strand_id
1 'polypeptide(L)'
;AWFASAEGASAEPLVRTLSRANVERLAEEGGACIIYTHLGEDCWSESKLHAGFVEAMTRLSKMNGWFVPVYQLLDYVVEKKGIHTLTPSQRRSLERAWLWDKVRRRGRP
;
A
#
# COMPACT_ATOMS: atom_id res chain seq x y z
N ALA A 1 0.23 3.95 -13.79
CA ALA A 1 -0.39 3.28 -12.64
C ALA A 1 0.27 3.76 -11.35
N TRP A 2 -0.57 4.11 -10.38
CA TRP A 2 -0.28 4.91 -9.20
C TRP A 2 0.47 4.12 -8.11
N PHE A 3 1.39 4.79 -7.42
CA PHE A 3 2.16 4.26 -6.30
C PHE A 3 1.49 4.70 -4.99
N ALA A 4 0.61 3.88 -4.45
CA ALA A 4 0.11 4.10 -3.09
C ALA A 4 1.04 3.33 -2.13
N SER A 5 1.96 4.03 -1.46
CA SER A 5 2.46 3.48 -0.19
C SER A 5 1.35 3.64 0.83
N ALA A 6 0.75 2.55 1.26
CA ALA A 6 -0.27 2.59 2.31
C ALA A 6 0.37 2.22 3.65
N GLU A 7 0.21 3.10 4.63
CA GLU A 7 0.54 2.84 6.03
C GLU A 7 -0.57 1.97 6.62
N GLY A 8 -0.30 0.68 6.83
CA GLY A 8 -1.15 -0.25 7.56
C GLY A 8 -0.79 -0.25 9.04
N ALA A 9 -1.06 0.88 9.72
CA ALA A 9 -0.74 1.08 11.15
C ALA A 9 -1.41 0.03 12.07
N SER A 10 -2.57 -0.49 11.66
CA SER A 10 -3.31 -1.56 12.31
C SER A 10 -4.00 -2.45 11.25
N ALA A 11 -4.62 -3.55 11.69
CA ALA A 11 -5.25 -4.52 10.77
C ALA A 11 -6.37 -3.90 9.92
N GLU A 12 -7.19 -3.01 10.47
CA GLU A 12 -8.33 -2.42 9.76
C GLU A 12 -7.94 -1.49 8.59
N PRO A 13 -7.02 -0.51 8.74
CA PRO A 13 -6.48 0.26 7.62
C PRO A 13 -5.87 -0.61 6.53
N LEU A 14 -5.18 -1.69 6.92
CA LEU A 14 -4.61 -2.66 5.99
C LEU A 14 -5.71 -3.38 5.19
N VAL A 15 -6.69 -3.96 5.86
CA VAL A 15 -7.83 -4.67 5.24
C VAL A 15 -8.62 -3.74 4.32
N ARG A 16 -8.86 -2.48 4.74
CA ARG A 16 -9.52 -1.47 3.91
C ARG A 16 -8.72 -1.13 2.65
N THR A 17 -7.40 -1.01 2.78
CA THR A 17 -6.51 -0.80 1.64
C THR A 17 -6.55 -2.00 0.69
N LEU A 18 -6.49 -3.20 1.24
CA LEU A 18 -6.61 -4.48 0.54
C LEU A 18 -8.06 -4.89 0.25
N SER A 19 -8.99 -3.94 0.18
CA SER A 19 -10.37 -4.24 -0.20
C SER A 19 -10.42 -4.83 -1.61
N ARG A 20 -11.49 -5.58 -1.89
CA ARG A 20 -11.68 -6.22 -3.20
C ARG A 20 -11.60 -5.20 -4.35
N ALA A 21 -12.37 -4.13 -4.24
CA ALA A 21 -12.42 -3.05 -5.22
C ALA A 21 -11.05 -2.41 -5.47
N ASN A 22 -10.26 -2.16 -4.42
CA ASN A 22 -8.93 -1.56 -4.59
C ASN A 22 -7.96 -2.47 -5.34
N VAL A 23 -7.98 -3.77 -5.02
CA VAL A 23 -7.09 -4.76 -5.62
C VAL A 23 -7.49 -5.06 -7.08
N GLU A 24 -8.79 -5.16 -7.36
CA GLU A 24 -9.30 -5.33 -8.73
C GLU A 24 -8.93 -4.12 -9.60
N ARG A 25 -9.15 -2.90 -9.12
CA ARG A 25 -8.74 -1.68 -9.82
C ARG A 25 -7.22 -1.64 -10.08
N LEU A 26 -6.41 -2.03 -9.10
CA LEU A 26 -4.96 -2.09 -9.27
C LEU A 26 -4.55 -3.05 -10.39
N ALA A 27 -5.20 -4.22 -10.47
CA ALA A 27 -4.96 -5.21 -11.50
C ALA A 27 -5.41 -4.70 -12.89
N GLU A 28 -6.60 -4.09 -12.99
CA GLU A 28 -7.12 -3.49 -14.22
C GLU A 28 -6.21 -2.39 -14.77
N GLU A 29 -5.63 -1.57 -13.89
CA GLU A 29 -4.71 -0.50 -14.27
C GLU A 29 -3.28 -1.00 -14.60
N GLY A 30 -2.99 -2.30 -14.44
CA GLY A 30 -1.64 -2.84 -14.56
C GLY A 30 -0.66 -2.22 -13.57
N GLY A 31 -1.13 -1.93 -12.35
CA GLY A 31 -0.39 -1.20 -11.33
C GLY A 31 0.42 -2.06 -10.37
N ALA A 32 1.18 -1.37 -9.52
CA ALA A 32 1.91 -1.96 -8.41
C ALA A 32 1.65 -1.14 -7.14
N CYS A 33 1.65 -1.83 -6.00
CA CYS A 33 1.45 -1.20 -4.69
C CYS A 33 2.50 -1.73 -3.71
N ILE A 34 3.07 -0.84 -2.91
CA ILE A 34 3.91 -1.21 -1.78
C ILE A 34 3.09 -0.98 -0.52
N ILE A 35 2.92 -2.04 0.27
CA ILE A 35 2.20 -1.96 1.53
C ILE A 35 3.13 -2.40 2.63
N TYR A 36 3.18 -1.59 3.70
CA TYR A 36 3.90 -1.90 4.92
C TYR A 36 2.90 -1.97 6.07
N THR A 37 3.08 -2.96 6.94
CA THR A 37 2.26 -3.13 8.14
C THR A 37 3.10 -3.63 9.30
N HIS A 38 2.69 -3.27 10.51
CA HIS A 38 3.23 -3.85 11.73
C HIS A 38 2.41 -5.09 12.08
N LEU A 39 3.05 -6.27 12.09
CA LEU A 39 2.42 -7.54 12.49
C LEU A 39 2.26 -7.66 14.02
N GLY A 40 1.82 -6.59 14.69
CA GLY A 40 1.63 -6.49 16.14
C GLY A 40 0.39 -5.68 16.52
N GLU A 41 0.06 -5.70 17.82
CA GLU A 41 -1.06 -5.13 18.61
C GLU A 41 -2.49 -5.26 18.03
N ASP A 42 -2.69 -5.18 16.71
CA ASP A 42 -4.01 -5.21 16.06
C ASP A 42 -4.16 -6.30 14.97
N CYS A 43 -3.06 -6.82 14.42
CA CYS A 43 -3.11 -7.97 13.49
C CYS A 43 -3.21 -9.31 14.23
N TRP A 44 -2.87 -9.33 15.52
CA TRP A 44 -2.81 -10.50 16.37
C TRP A 44 -3.33 -10.15 17.77
N SER A 45 -4.45 -10.75 18.16
CA SER A 45 -5.02 -10.63 19.50
C SER A 45 -5.39 -12.00 20.03
N GLU A 46 -5.18 -12.26 21.32
CA GLU A 46 -5.61 -13.51 21.98
C GLU A 46 -5.19 -14.81 21.25
N SER A 47 -3.98 -14.84 20.70
CA SER A 47 -3.44 -15.96 19.89
C SER A 47 -4.17 -16.22 18.56
N LYS A 48 -4.87 -15.22 18.02
CA LYS A 48 -5.59 -15.29 16.74
C LYS A 48 -5.25 -14.10 15.85
N LEU A 49 -5.15 -14.36 14.55
CA LEU A 49 -5.03 -13.32 13.54
C LEU A 49 -6.38 -12.63 13.31
N HIS A 50 -6.35 -11.34 13.00
CA HIS A 50 -7.53 -10.60 12.57
C HIS A 50 -8.17 -11.25 11.34
N ALA A 51 -9.46 -11.59 11.40
CA ALA A 51 -10.15 -12.36 10.37
C ALA A 51 -10.08 -11.72 8.97
N GLY A 52 -10.27 -10.39 8.90
CA GLY A 52 -10.17 -9.66 7.64
C GLY A 52 -8.75 -9.67 7.05
N PHE A 53 -7.72 -9.76 7.88
CA PHE A 53 -6.34 -9.89 7.40
C PHE A 53 -6.14 -11.26 6.74
N VAL A 54 -6.60 -12.33 7.41
CA VAL A 54 -6.54 -13.70 6.87
C VAL A 54 -7.30 -13.79 5.55
N GLU A 55 -8.49 -13.21 5.46
CA GLU A 55 -9.28 -13.17 4.23
C GLU A 55 -8.54 -12.44 3.11
N ALA A 56 -8.01 -11.24 3.37
CA ALA A 56 -7.27 -10.45 2.40
C ALA A 56 -6.04 -11.21 1.88
N MET A 57 -5.22 -11.78 2.78
CA MET A 57 -4.03 -12.54 2.40
C MET A 57 -4.37 -13.81 1.64
N THR A 58 -5.42 -14.54 2.04
CA THR A 58 -5.89 -15.75 1.34
C THR A 58 -6.41 -15.42 -0.05
N ARG A 59 -7.04 -14.26 -0.23
CA ARG A 59 -7.49 -13.80 -1.54
C ARG A 59 -6.31 -13.43 -2.43
N LEU A 60 -5.35 -12.67 -1.92
CA LEU A 60 -4.14 -12.29 -2.66
C LEU A 60 -3.33 -13.50 -3.09
N SER A 61 -3.18 -14.52 -2.23
CA SER A 61 -2.41 -15.73 -2.56
C SER A 61 -3.00 -16.55 -3.71
N LYS A 62 -4.31 -16.39 -3.98
CA LYS A 62 -5.00 -17.04 -5.10
C LYS A 62 -4.93 -16.22 -6.40
N MET A 63 -4.44 -14.99 -6.36
CA MET A 63 -4.34 -14.13 -7.54
C MET A 63 -3.04 -14.41 -8.29
N ASN A 64 -3.09 -14.28 -9.62
CA ASN A 64 -1.90 -14.28 -10.46
C ASN A 64 -1.20 -12.91 -10.42
N GLY A 65 -0.80 -12.48 -9.23
CA GLY A 65 -0.11 -11.22 -8.99
C GLY A 65 1.41 -11.36 -9.00
N TRP A 66 2.10 -10.27 -9.33
CA TRP A 66 3.56 -10.20 -9.20
C TRP A 66 3.95 -9.78 -7.77
N PHE A 67 4.06 -10.77 -6.88
CA PHE A 67 4.42 -10.56 -5.48
C PHE A 67 5.93 -10.70 -5.28
N VAL A 68 6.64 -9.57 -5.31
CA VAL A 68 8.11 -9.54 -5.17
C VAL A 68 8.56 -8.66 -4.01
N PRO A 69 9.78 -8.90 -3.48
CA PRO A 69 10.43 -7.95 -2.59
C PRO A 69 10.51 -6.55 -3.22
N VAL A 70 10.43 -5.52 -2.37
CA VAL A 70 10.41 -4.12 -2.82
C VAL A 70 11.58 -3.75 -3.73
N TYR A 71 12.78 -4.25 -3.47
CA TYR A 71 13.95 -3.94 -4.28
C TYR A 71 13.78 -4.39 -5.75
N GLN A 72 13.19 -5.57 -6.00
CA GLN A 72 12.97 -6.07 -7.36
C GLN A 72 11.98 -5.19 -8.12
N LEU A 73 10.93 -4.72 -7.44
CA LEU A 73 9.98 -3.78 -8.03
C LEU A 73 10.66 -2.45 -8.37
N LEU A 74 11.48 -1.91 -7.47
CA LEU A 74 12.17 -0.64 -7.68
C LEU A 74 13.19 -0.75 -8.81
N ASP A 75 13.97 -1.84 -8.87
CA ASP A 75 14.91 -2.11 -9.95
C ASP A 75 14.20 -2.19 -11.30
N TYR A 76 13.07 -2.90 -11.37
CA TYR A 76 12.24 -2.95 -12.58
C TYR A 76 11.72 -1.57 -13.00
N VAL A 77 11.27 -0.75 -12.06
CA VAL A 77 10.81 0.63 -12.37
C VAL A 77 11.95 1.48 -12.91
N VAL A 78 13.14 1.39 -12.32
CA VAL A 78 14.34 2.08 -12.80
C VAL A 78 14.74 1.59 -14.18
N GLU A 79 14.70 0.29 -14.43
CA GLU A 79 15.00 -0.29 -15.75
C GLU A 79 14.03 0.22 -16.83
N LYS A 80 12.73 0.29 -16.53
CA LYS A 80 11.71 0.68 -17.51
C LYS A 80 11.54 2.18 -17.70
N LYS A 81 11.80 2.99 -16.68
CA LYS A 81 11.52 4.44 -16.69
C LYS A 81 12.75 5.32 -16.49
N GLY A 82 13.89 4.73 -16.14
CA GLY A 82 15.06 5.46 -15.71
C GLY A 82 14.92 6.05 -14.31
N ILE A 83 16.01 6.65 -13.82
CA ILE A 83 16.01 7.39 -12.56
C ILE A 83 15.45 8.79 -12.83
N HIS A 84 14.39 9.17 -12.12
CA HIS A 84 13.84 10.51 -12.16
C HIS A 84 14.14 11.28 -10.87
N THR A 85 14.92 12.35 -10.98
CA THR A 85 15.16 13.26 -9.87
C THR A 85 14.05 14.31 -9.80
N LEU A 86 13.34 14.35 -8.68
CA LEU A 86 12.28 15.33 -8.45
C LEU A 86 12.84 16.76 -8.40
N THR A 87 12.21 17.66 -9.15
CA THR A 87 12.46 19.09 -9.01
C THR A 87 11.92 19.63 -7.68
N PRO A 88 12.42 20.77 -7.18
CA PRO A 88 11.91 21.37 -5.94
C PRO A 88 10.40 21.65 -5.95
N SER A 89 9.81 22.00 -7.10
CA SER A 89 8.38 22.24 -7.21
C SER A 89 7.55 20.95 -7.12
N GLN A 90 8.00 19.87 -7.78
CA GLN A 90 7.39 18.54 -7.68
C GLN A 90 7.44 18.02 -6.24
N ARG A 91 8.61 18.14 -5.58
CA ARG A 91 8.77 17.75 -4.17
C ARG A 91 7.80 18.51 -3.27
N ARG A 92 7.73 19.84 -3.37
CA ARG A 92 6.78 20.66 -2.59
C ARG A 92 5.32 20.26 -2.82
N SER A 93 4.98 19.85 -4.04
CA SER A 93 3.62 19.37 -4.35
C SER A 93 3.30 18.08 -3.62
N LEU A 94 4.24 17.12 -3.59
CA LEU A 94 4.10 15.85 -2.88
C LEU A 94 4.03 16.07 -1.36
N GLU A 95 4.89 16.93 -0.81
CA GLU A 95 4.89 17.28 0.62
C GLU A 95 3.57 17.90 1.06
N ARG A 96 3.00 18.81 0.25
CA ARG A 96 1.67 19.38 0.52
C ARG A 96 0.58 18.32 0.47
N ALA A 97 0.58 17.44 -0.55
CA ALA A 97 -0.40 16.36 -0.65
C ALA A 97 -0.34 15.43 0.56
N TRP A 98 0.86 15.08 1.02
CA TRP A 98 1.07 14.31 2.24
C TRP A 98 0.57 15.04 3.50
N LEU A 99 0.86 16.33 3.64
CA LEU A 99 0.40 17.13 4.77
C LEU A 99 -1.14 17.15 4.83
N TRP A 100 -1.80 17.33 3.68
CA TRP A 100 -3.26 17.26 3.59
C TRP A 100 -3.82 15.90 3.98
N ASP A 101 -3.18 14.80 3.56
CA ASP A 101 -3.57 13.44 3.98
C ASP A 101 -3.43 13.28 5.50
N LYS A 102 -2.33 13.74 6.11
CA LYS A 102 -2.15 13.69 7.56
C LYS A 102 -3.18 14.54 8.32
N VAL A 103 -3.47 15.76 7.86
CA VAL A 103 -4.51 16.61 8.47
C VAL A 103 -5.89 15.94 8.39
N ARG A 104 -6.24 15.36 7.25
CA ARG A 104 -7.52 14.64 7.07
C ARG A 104 -7.64 13.40 7.94
N ARG A 105 -6.55 12.65 8.13
CA ARG A 105 -6.54 11.44 8.95
C ARG A 105 -6.54 11.73 10.45
N ARG A 106 -5.99 12.88 10.89
CA ARG A 106 -6.01 13.31 12.31
C ARG A 106 -7.41 13.69 12.82
N GLY A 107 -8.37 13.90 11.92
CA GLY A 107 -9.75 14.29 12.24
C GLY A 107 -10.78 13.16 12.16
N ARG A 108 -10.37 11.91 11.96
CA ARG A 108 -11.25 10.74 12.10
C ARG A 108 -10.92 10.07 13.44
N PRO A 109 -11.90 9.94 14.36
CA PRO A 109 -11.71 9.18 15.60
C PRO A 109 -11.33 7.73 15.29
#